data_AF-A0A448YV90-F1
#
_entry.id   AF-A0A448YV90-F1
#
_cell.length_a   1.000
_cell.length_b   1.000
_cell.length_c   1.000
_cell.angle_alpha   90.00
_cell.angle_beta   90.00
_cell.angle_gamma   90.00
#
_symmetry.space_group_name_H-M   'P 1'
#
loop_
_entity.id
_entity.type
_entity.pdbx_description
1 polymer ?
#
loop_
_entity_poly.entity_id
_entity_poly.type
_entity_poly.pdbx_seq_one_letter_code
_entity_poly.pdbx_strand_id
1 'polypeptide(L)'
;MKFVLPAVVAALASSSIEAFTAKISPRTTTQLKAVRSSSDALVAEALALSNKYGATSKEARLAWEAVEEINASDNSVASMGNLNDECDVEVVSQDCLEYNAALEELQELLQANQPKISALSEDISKTVSNVKLSVPNASAAPQSKELQAALEEARRITAEEGTTSPNAAVAWETVEQIAARGNTNAIGAKLTEDECFLEAAQEACAALEELSRIIENRN
;
A
#
# COMPACT_ATOMS: atom_id res chain seq x y z
N MET A 1 -0.49 -61.94 -46.00
CA MET A 1 -1.79 -61.72 -46.66
C MET A 1 -1.88 -60.25 -47.07
N LYS A 2 -2.43 -60.00 -48.26
CA LYS A 2 -2.62 -58.69 -48.92
C LYS A 2 -3.62 -57.81 -48.17
N PHE A 3 -3.59 -56.50 -48.44
CA PHE A 3 -4.66 -55.46 -48.47
C PHE A 3 -4.05 -54.12 -48.00
N VAL A 4 -3.61 -53.23 -48.90
CA VAL A 4 -4.36 -52.22 -49.70
C VAL A 4 -4.94 -51.10 -48.83
N LEU A 5 -4.42 -49.88 -49.06
CA LEU A 5 -4.86 -48.55 -48.59
C LEU A 5 -6.34 -48.26 -48.91
N PRO A 6 -7.00 -47.33 -48.20
CA PRO A 6 -7.17 -46.00 -48.78
C PRO A 6 -7.09 -44.82 -47.81
N ALA A 7 -6.62 -43.72 -48.35
CA ALA A 7 -6.78 -42.37 -47.83
C ALA A 7 -8.28 -41.99 -47.75
N VAL A 8 -8.68 -41.37 -46.65
CA VAL A 8 -9.95 -40.63 -46.57
C VAL A 8 -9.60 -39.16 -46.31
N VAL A 9 -9.74 -38.39 -47.39
CA VAL A 9 -9.79 -36.94 -47.41
C VAL A 9 -11.12 -36.52 -46.80
N ALA A 10 -11.09 -35.90 -45.62
CA ALA A 10 -12.26 -35.23 -45.06
C ALA A 10 -12.12 -33.73 -45.31
N ALA A 11 -12.79 -33.27 -46.36
CA ALA A 11 -13.06 -31.87 -46.61
C ALA A 11 -14.12 -31.38 -45.60
N LEU A 12 -13.77 -30.40 -44.78
CA LEU A 12 -14.73 -29.63 -44.00
C LEU A 12 -14.56 -28.14 -44.30
N ALA A 13 -15.43 -27.70 -45.20
CA ALA A 13 -16.12 -26.42 -45.25
C ALA A 13 -15.34 -25.16 -44.84
N SER A 14 -14.85 -24.47 -45.88
CA SER A 14 -14.67 -23.02 -45.89
C SER A 14 -16.03 -22.33 -45.66
N SER A 15 -16.24 -21.74 -44.49
CA SER A 15 -17.27 -20.72 -44.28
C SER A 15 -16.62 -19.34 -44.38
N SER A 16 -16.76 -18.72 -45.55
CA SER A 16 -16.37 -17.32 -45.78
C SER A 16 -17.28 -16.39 -44.97
N ILE A 17 -16.75 -15.80 -43.90
CA ILE A 17 -17.39 -14.66 -43.23
C ILE A 17 -16.98 -13.40 -44.01
N GLU A 18 -17.68 -13.12 -45.11
CA GLU A 18 -17.64 -11.81 -45.76
C GLU A 18 -18.65 -10.89 -45.09
N ALA A 19 -18.31 -10.33 -43.93
CA ALA A 19 -19.21 -9.38 -43.25
C ALA A 19 -18.51 -8.31 -42.41
N PHE A 20 -17.30 -7.87 -42.75
CA PHE A 20 -16.75 -6.60 -42.24
C PHE A 20 -15.86 -5.93 -43.29
N THR A 21 -16.44 -5.54 -44.42
CA THR A 21 -15.81 -4.56 -45.32
C THR A 21 -16.14 -3.14 -44.80
N ALA A 22 -15.67 -2.84 -43.60
CA ALA A 22 -15.58 -1.44 -43.20
C ALA A 22 -14.58 -0.79 -44.16
N LYS A 23 -15.06 0.08 -45.05
CA LYS A 23 -14.20 0.98 -45.81
C LYS A 23 -13.29 1.68 -44.81
N ILE A 24 -12.02 1.29 -44.80
CA ILE A 24 -10.97 1.96 -44.04
C ILE A 24 -10.81 3.32 -44.71
N SER A 25 -11.59 4.29 -44.23
CA SER A 25 -11.35 5.70 -44.46
C SER A 25 -9.90 5.97 -44.05
N PRO A 26 -9.11 6.73 -44.82
CA PRO A 26 -7.75 7.05 -44.41
C PRO A 26 -7.82 7.68 -43.03
N ARG A 27 -7.23 6.97 -42.05
CA ARG A 27 -7.12 7.37 -40.66
C ARG A 27 -6.49 8.75 -40.68
N THR A 28 -7.32 9.77 -40.53
CA THR A 28 -6.84 11.11 -40.23
C THR A 28 -6.18 10.94 -38.89
N THR A 29 -4.85 10.84 -38.89
CA THR A 29 -4.07 11.00 -37.67
C THR A 29 -4.40 12.40 -37.21
N THR A 30 -5.36 12.50 -36.30
CA THR A 30 -5.42 13.61 -35.35
C THR A 30 -4.07 13.58 -34.68
N GLN A 31 -3.11 14.33 -35.22
CA GLN A 31 -2.04 14.86 -34.41
C GLN A 31 -2.75 15.72 -33.37
N LEU A 32 -3.07 15.10 -32.25
CA LEU A 32 -3.07 15.78 -30.97
C LEU A 32 -1.66 16.35 -30.88
N LYS A 33 -1.51 17.55 -31.42
CA LYS A 33 -0.49 18.48 -30.99
C LYS A 33 -0.74 18.51 -29.49
N ALA A 34 0.08 17.80 -28.73
CA ALA A 34 0.16 17.98 -27.29
C ALA A 34 0.55 19.44 -27.15
N VAL A 35 -0.46 20.31 -27.13
CA VAL A 35 -0.36 21.65 -26.63
C VAL A 35 -0.10 21.37 -25.17
N ARG A 36 1.19 21.24 -24.82
CA ARG A 36 1.67 21.52 -23.48
C ARG A 36 1.29 22.97 -23.24
N SER A 37 0.03 23.23 -22.90
CA SER A 37 -0.34 24.44 -22.18
C SER A 37 0.40 24.26 -20.86
N SER A 38 1.58 24.87 -20.75
CA SER A 38 2.43 24.63 -19.59
C SER A 38 1.60 24.98 -18.35
N SER A 39 1.49 24.01 -17.44
CA SER A 39 0.83 24.21 -16.15
C SER A 39 1.42 25.43 -15.45
N ASP A 40 2.69 25.75 -15.70
CA ASP A 40 3.39 26.94 -15.20
C ASP A 40 2.65 28.25 -15.44
N ALA A 41 2.04 28.44 -16.63
CA ALA A 41 1.30 29.66 -16.92
C ALA A 41 0.01 29.77 -16.09
N LEU A 42 -0.69 28.63 -15.91
CA LEU A 42 -1.90 28.54 -15.09
C LEU A 42 -1.58 28.64 -13.60
N VAL A 43 -0.45 28.09 -13.16
CA VAL A 43 0.05 28.22 -11.79
C VAL A 43 0.40 29.68 -11.50
N ALA A 44 1.07 30.37 -12.42
CA ALA A 44 1.36 31.80 -12.27
C ALA A 44 0.08 32.64 -12.20
N GLU A 45 -0.93 32.32 -13.01
CA GLU A 45 -2.25 32.97 -12.97
C GLU A 45 -3.00 32.69 -11.66
N ALA A 46 -3.04 31.43 -11.21
CA ALA A 46 -3.67 31.03 -9.96
C ALA A 46 -3.00 31.72 -8.75
N LEU A 47 -1.67 31.84 -8.76
CA LEU A 47 -0.92 32.59 -7.75
C LEU A 47 -1.23 34.09 -7.81
N ALA A 48 -1.28 34.69 -9.00
CA ALA A 48 -1.62 36.10 -9.17
C ALA A 48 -3.04 36.42 -8.67
N LEU A 49 -4.02 35.56 -8.96
CA LEU A 49 -5.40 35.69 -8.49
C LEU A 49 -5.52 35.46 -6.98
N SER A 50 -4.82 34.46 -6.43
CA SER A 50 -4.76 34.21 -4.99
C SER A 50 -4.18 35.41 -4.23
N ASN A 51 -3.14 36.06 -4.78
CA ASN A 51 -2.54 37.25 -4.19
C ASN A 51 -3.45 38.48 -4.30
N LYS A 52 -4.25 38.59 -5.36
CA LYS A 52 -5.11 39.75 -5.62
C LYS A 52 -6.45 39.71 -4.88
N TYR A 53 -7.07 38.53 -4.80
CA TYR A 53 -8.42 38.36 -4.27
C TYR A 53 -8.45 37.60 -2.92
N GLY A 54 -7.31 37.04 -2.49
CA GLY A 54 -7.16 36.20 -1.31
C GLY A 54 -7.23 34.71 -1.66
N ALA A 55 -6.47 33.89 -0.94
CA ALA A 55 -6.35 32.46 -1.22
C ALA A 55 -7.69 31.68 -1.16
N THR A 56 -8.67 32.19 -0.41
CA THR A 56 -10.00 31.57 -0.26
C THR A 56 -11.07 32.18 -1.17
N SER A 57 -10.70 33.11 -2.05
CA SER A 57 -11.65 33.74 -2.98
C SER A 57 -12.16 32.74 -4.02
N LYS A 58 -13.34 33.00 -4.58
CA LYS A 58 -13.94 32.12 -5.60
C LYS A 58 -13.09 32.08 -6.87
N GLU A 59 -12.48 33.20 -7.23
CA GLU A 59 -11.61 33.37 -8.39
C GLU A 59 -10.30 32.59 -8.21
N ALA A 60 -9.71 32.64 -7.00
CA ALA A 60 -8.54 31.84 -6.67
C ALA A 60 -8.85 30.34 -6.73
N ARG A 61 -9.99 29.92 -6.16
CA ARG A 61 -10.44 28.52 -6.19
C ARG A 61 -10.62 28.00 -7.62
N LEU A 62 -11.34 28.74 -8.47
CA LEU A 62 -11.56 28.36 -9.87
C LEU A 62 -10.24 28.27 -10.66
N ALA A 63 -9.29 29.16 -10.39
CA ALA A 63 -7.98 29.12 -11.04
C ALA A 63 -7.15 27.90 -10.60
N TRP A 64 -7.21 27.53 -9.32
CA TRP A 64 -6.57 26.31 -8.83
C TRP A 64 -7.28 25.03 -9.31
N GLU A 65 -8.60 25.03 -9.44
CA GLU A 65 -9.36 23.93 -10.05
C GLU A 65 -8.93 23.70 -11.50
N ALA A 66 -8.66 24.77 -12.27
CA ALA A 66 -8.15 24.65 -13.64
C ALA A 66 -6.70 24.10 -13.69
N VAL A 67 -5.84 24.51 -12.75
CA VAL A 67 -4.48 23.94 -12.60
C VAL A 67 -4.58 22.45 -12.28
N GLU A 68 -5.47 22.08 -11.37
CA GLU A 68 -5.70 20.69 -10.97
C GLU A 68 -6.22 19.84 -12.13
N GLU A 69 -7.20 20.33 -12.89
CA GLU A 69 -7.74 19.63 -14.06
C GLU A 69 -6.67 19.36 -15.12
N ILE A 70 -5.84 20.36 -15.43
CA ILE A 70 -4.75 20.20 -16.39
C ILE A 70 -3.67 19.26 -15.87
N ASN A 71 -3.27 19.38 -14.60
CA ASN A 71 -2.27 18.49 -13.99
C ASN A 71 -2.77 17.04 -13.88
N ALA A 72 -4.05 16.84 -13.56
CA ALA A 72 -4.67 15.50 -13.52
C ALA A 72 -4.78 14.87 -14.92
N SER A 73 -4.90 15.68 -15.98
CA SER A 73 -4.87 15.20 -17.36
C SER A 73 -3.46 14.88 -17.87
N ASP A 74 -2.42 15.27 -17.12
CA ASP A 74 -1.03 15.02 -17.50
C ASP A 74 -0.66 13.55 -17.28
N ASN A 75 -0.68 12.81 -18.38
CA ASN A 75 -0.24 11.41 -18.42
C ASN A 75 1.24 11.29 -18.85
N SER A 76 2.02 12.38 -18.77
CA SER A 76 3.45 12.38 -19.14
C SER A 76 4.22 11.28 -18.43
N VAL A 77 3.96 11.05 -17.15
CA VAL A 77 4.57 9.99 -16.33
C VAL A 77 4.32 8.59 -16.91
N ALA A 78 3.12 8.33 -17.47
CA ALA A 78 2.81 7.05 -18.09
C ALA A 78 3.55 6.83 -19.42
N SER A 79 4.09 7.90 -20.00
CA SER A 79 4.89 7.87 -21.24
C SER A 79 6.39 8.01 -21.01
N MET A 80 6.83 8.31 -19.78
CA MET A 80 8.23 8.22 -19.40
C MET A 80 8.59 6.73 -19.39
N GLY A 81 9.68 6.37 -20.07
CA GLY A 81 10.19 5.00 -20.06
C GLY A 81 10.54 4.57 -18.64
N ASN A 82 10.82 3.29 -18.44
CA ASN A 82 11.42 2.88 -17.19
C ASN A 82 12.83 3.49 -17.11
N LEU A 83 13.19 4.07 -15.96
CA LEU A 83 14.53 4.62 -15.72
C LEU A 83 15.62 3.58 -16.01
N ASN A 84 15.33 2.30 -15.76
CA ASN A 84 16.23 1.20 -16.09
C ASN A 84 16.56 1.13 -17.60
N ASP A 85 15.60 1.41 -18.47
CA ASP A 85 15.80 1.39 -19.93
C ASP A 85 16.54 2.65 -20.42
N GLU A 86 16.40 3.78 -19.70
CA GLU A 86 17.12 5.04 -19.97
C GLU A 86 18.54 5.06 -19.41
N CYS A 87 18.84 4.25 -18.39
CA CYS A 87 20.21 4.08 -17.87
C CYS A 87 21.02 3.02 -18.64
N ASP A 88 20.36 2.17 -19.46
CA ASP A 88 21.00 1.11 -20.27
C ASP A 88 21.41 1.57 -21.68
N VAL A 89 21.24 2.86 -22.03
CA VAL A 89 21.69 3.41 -23.31
C VAL A 89 23.11 3.97 -23.25
N GLU A 90 23.80 4.02 -24.40
CA GLU A 90 25.20 4.49 -24.52
C GLU A 90 25.42 5.94 -24.06
N VAL A 91 24.35 6.73 -23.95
CA VAL A 91 24.37 8.11 -23.42
C VAL A 91 23.55 8.15 -22.14
N VAL A 92 24.23 7.93 -21.01
CA VAL A 92 23.64 7.98 -19.67
C VAL A 92 23.11 9.39 -19.39
N SER A 93 21.82 9.50 -19.06
CA SER A 93 21.22 10.78 -18.67
C SER A 93 21.81 11.29 -17.34
N GLN A 94 21.75 12.60 -17.09
CA GLN A 94 22.21 13.16 -15.83
C GLN A 94 21.46 12.55 -14.63
N ASP A 95 20.17 12.30 -14.79
CA ASP A 95 19.31 11.71 -13.76
C ASP A 95 19.77 10.29 -13.38
N CYS A 96 20.26 9.49 -14.34
CA CYS A 96 20.86 8.19 -14.07
C CYS A 96 22.16 8.28 -13.27
N LEU A 97 22.99 9.31 -13.50
CA LEU A 97 24.21 9.52 -12.74
C LEU A 97 23.90 9.91 -11.28
N GLU A 98 22.93 10.80 -11.08
CA GLU A 98 22.49 11.22 -9.75
C GLU A 98 21.85 10.06 -8.97
N TYR A 99 21.03 9.24 -9.64
CA TYR A 99 20.45 8.04 -9.05
C TYR A 99 21.53 7.03 -8.61
N ASN A 100 22.52 6.77 -9.47
CA ASN A 100 23.62 5.86 -9.13
C ASN A 100 24.47 6.40 -7.97
N ALA A 101 24.75 7.70 -7.94
CA ALA A 101 25.46 8.33 -6.83
C ALA A 101 24.68 8.20 -5.50
N ALA A 102 23.35 8.38 -5.54
CA ALA A 102 22.50 8.20 -4.36
C ALA A 102 22.46 6.74 -3.89
N LEU A 103 22.50 5.77 -4.81
CA LEU A 103 22.60 4.35 -4.46
C LEU A 103 23.95 4.01 -3.81
N GLU A 104 25.05 4.55 -4.34
CA GLU A 104 26.38 4.37 -3.76
C GLU A 104 26.45 4.96 -2.34
N GLU A 105 25.91 6.16 -2.13
CA GLU A 105 25.84 6.80 -0.81
C GLU A 105 25.01 5.96 0.17
N LEU A 106 23.84 5.46 -0.27
CA LEU A 106 23.01 4.60 0.57
C LEU A 106 23.74 3.30 0.93
N GLN A 107 24.46 2.71 -0.01
CA GLN A 107 25.22 1.49 0.22
C GLN A 107 26.39 1.74 1.19
N GLU A 108 27.06 2.88 1.10
CA GLU A 108 28.09 3.29 2.06
C GLU A 108 27.49 3.47 3.46
N LEU A 109 26.35 4.15 3.58
CA LEU A 109 25.65 4.29 4.86
C LEU A 109 25.23 2.94 5.45
N LEU A 110 24.76 2.00 4.64
CA LEU A 110 24.43 0.66 5.08
C LEU A 110 25.67 -0.09 5.58
N GLN A 111 26.78 -0.04 4.85
CA GLN A 111 28.04 -0.67 5.26
C GLN A 111 28.61 -0.03 6.53
N ALA A 112 28.55 1.29 6.65
CA ALA A 112 29.02 2.02 7.83
C ALA A 112 28.17 1.73 9.08
N ASN A 113 26.88 1.43 8.91
CA ASN A 113 25.97 1.12 10.01
C ASN A 113 25.87 -0.38 10.31
N GLN A 114 26.22 -1.26 9.38
CA GLN A 114 26.26 -2.71 9.58
C GLN A 114 27.01 -3.14 10.85
N PRO A 115 28.24 -2.67 11.15
CA PRO A 115 28.94 -3.06 12.38
C PRO A 115 28.24 -2.53 13.64
N LYS A 116 27.54 -1.39 13.58
CA LYS A 116 26.77 -0.86 14.71
C LYS A 116 25.55 -1.73 15.00
N ILE A 117 24.85 -2.18 13.97
CA ILE A 117 23.70 -3.08 14.09
C ILE A 117 24.15 -4.44 14.65
N SER A 118 25.27 -4.98 14.16
CA SER A 118 25.82 -6.24 14.69
C SER A 118 26.27 -6.11 16.15
N ALA A 119 26.95 -5.02 16.51
CA ALA A 119 27.35 -4.76 17.89
C ALA A 119 26.14 -4.61 18.82
N LEU A 120 25.10 -3.90 18.38
CA LEU A 120 23.85 -3.76 19.12
C LEU A 120 23.13 -5.10 19.29
N SER A 121 23.08 -5.92 18.24
CA SER A 121 22.51 -7.28 18.32
C SER A 121 23.26 -8.14 19.32
N GLU A 122 24.59 -8.07 19.35
CA GLU A 122 25.40 -8.81 20.31
C GLU A 122 25.17 -8.32 21.74
N ASP A 123 25.10 -6.99 21.93
CA ASP A 123 24.85 -6.37 23.23
C ASP A 123 23.45 -6.67 23.76
N ILE A 124 22.43 -6.59 22.91
CA ILE A 124 21.06 -7.02 23.25
C ILE A 124 21.05 -8.51 23.58
N SER A 125 21.71 -9.37 22.80
CA SER A 125 21.74 -10.81 23.08
C SER A 125 22.42 -11.12 24.42
N LYS A 126 23.53 -10.44 24.73
CA LYS A 126 24.20 -10.54 26.04
C LYS A 126 23.33 -10.01 27.16
N THR A 127 22.67 -8.88 26.95
CA THR A 127 21.82 -8.25 27.96
C THR A 127 20.59 -9.11 28.23
N VAL A 128 19.90 -9.60 27.20
CA VAL A 128 18.73 -10.48 27.33
C VAL A 128 19.10 -11.83 27.97
N SER A 129 20.28 -12.39 27.67
CA SER A 129 20.73 -13.63 28.31
C SER A 129 21.18 -13.44 29.78
N ASN A 130 21.73 -12.27 30.11
CA ASN A 130 22.12 -11.91 31.49
C ASN A 130 20.94 -11.45 32.34
N VAL A 131 19.90 -10.90 31.73
CA VAL A 131 18.58 -10.83 32.33
C VAL A 131 18.08 -12.27 32.39
N LYS A 132 18.51 -12.99 33.43
CA LYS A 132 17.67 -14.00 34.05
C LYS A 132 16.39 -13.26 34.38
N LEU A 133 15.45 -13.29 33.45
CA LEU A 133 14.06 -13.07 33.74
C LEU A 133 13.78 -14.13 34.80
N SER A 134 13.94 -13.74 36.07
CA SER A 134 13.04 -14.21 37.10
C SER A 134 11.69 -13.82 36.53
N VAL A 135 11.13 -14.74 35.74
CA VAL A 135 9.72 -14.74 35.38
C VAL A 135 9.10 -14.46 36.74
N PRO A 136 8.48 -13.27 36.95
CA PRO A 136 7.64 -13.13 38.11
C PRO A 136 6.81 -14.40 38.08
N ASN A 137 6.77 -15.15 39.16
CA ASN A 137 5.79 -16.21 39.31
C ASN A 137 4.41 -15.50 39.33
N ALA A 138 4.04 -14.86 38.22
CA ALA A 138 2.71 -14.68 37.77
C ALA A 138 2.18 -16.08 37.87
N SER A 139 1.37 -16.33 38.90
CA SER A 139 0.55 -17.52 38.92
C SER A 139 -0.06 -17.55 37.54
N ALA A 140 0.37 -18.51 36.72
CA ALA A 140 -0.08 -18.64 35.36
C ALA A 140 -1.59 -18.47 35.44
N ALA A 141 -2.12 -17.39 34.83
CA ALA A 141 -3.56 -17.27 34.71
C ALA A 141 -4.00 -18.62 34.16
N PRO A 142 -4.95 -19.32 34.83
CA PRO A 142 -5.24 -20.70 34.53
C PRO A 142 -5.44 -20.81 33.02
N GLN A 143 -4.51 -21.49 32.34
CA GLN A 143 -4.53 -21.59 30.89
C GLN A 143 -5.91 -22.12 30.52
N SER A 144 -6.65 -21.35 29.71
CA SER A 144 -7.96 -21.80 29.29
C SER A 144 -7.78 -23.14 28.56
N LYS A 145 -8.64 -24.12 28.86
CA LYS A 145 -8.63 -25.41 28.15
C LYS A 145 -8.72 -25.22 26.63
N GLU A 146 -9.36 -24.12 26.23
CA GLU A 146 -9.48 -23.65 24.84
C GLU A 146 -8.10 -23.33 24.21
N LEU A 147 -7.22 -22.61 24.92
CA LEU A 147 -5.87 -22.30 24.41
C LEU A 147 -5.01 -23.56 24.28
N GLN A 148 -5.13 -24.50 25.23
CA GLN A 148 -4.39 -25.76 25.17
C GLN A 148 -4.85 -26.62 23.98
N ALA A 149 -6.16 -26.72 23.75
CA ALA A 149 -6.70 -27.43 22.59
C ALA A 149 -6.24 -26.81 21.26
N ALA A 150 -6.26 -25.46 21.16
CA ALA A 150 -5.78 -24.76 19.97
C ALA A 150 -4.28 -24.98 19.71
N LEU A 151 -3.45 -24.99 20.77
CA LEU A 151 -2.01 -25.26 20.66
C LEU A 151 -1.72 -26.70 20.21
N GLU A 152 -2.48 -27.68 20.70
CA GLU A 152 -2.34 -29.07 20.29
C GLU A 152 -2.72 -29.24 18.80
N GLU A 153 -3.81 -28.61 18.38
CA GLU A 153 -4.27 -28.66 16.99
C GLU A 153 -3.31 -27.95 16.03
N ALA A 154 -2.82 -26.76 16.39
CA ALA A 154 -1.83 -26.04 15.59
C ALA A 154 -0.53 -26.84 15.43
N ARG A 155 -0.09 -27.52 16.48
CA ARG A 155 1.08 -28.42 16.42
C ARG A 155 0.82 -29.65 15.55
N ARG A 156 -0.37 -30.25 15.65
CA ARG A 156 -0.79 -31.40 14.84
C ARG A 156 -0.77 -31.04 13.35
N ILE A 157 -1.43 -29.95 12.96
CA ILE A 157 -1.47 -29.48 11.57
C ILE A 157 -0.07 -29.10 11.08
N THR A 158 0.73 -28.43 11.90
CA THR A 158 2.13 -28.10 11.56
C THR A 158 2.97 -29.37 11.33
N ALA A 159 2.73 -30.43 12.09
CA ALA A 159 3.44 -31.71 11.95
C ALA A 159 3.00 -32.50 10.72
N GLU A 160 1.71 -32.43 10.35
CA GLU A 160 1.14 -33.15 9.20
C GLU A 160 1.42 -32.44 7.86
N GLU A 161 1.28 -31.12 7.82
CA GLU A 161 1.31 -30.34 6.57
C GLU A 161 2.57 -29.46 6.42
N GLY A 162 3.37 -29.33 7.47
CA GLY A 162 4.56 -28.49 7.50
C GLY A 162 4.29 -27.06 7.95
N THR A 163 5.35 -26.39 8.40
CA THR A 163 5.30 -25.03 8.98
C THR A 163 4.88 -23.94 8.01
N THR A 164 4.96 -24.19 6.70
CA THR A 164 4.60 -23.22 5.64
C THR A 164 3.25 -23.52 5.00
N SER A 165 2.50 -24.52 5.48
CA SER A 165 1.17 -24.81 4.96
C SER A 165 0.18 -23.68 5.31
N PRO A 166 -0.73 -23.29 4.40
CA PRO A 166 -1.80 -22.35 4.73
C PRO A 166 -2.65 -22.82 5.92
N ASN A 167 -2.89 -24.12 6.08
CA ASN A 167 -3.68 -24.61 7.22
C ASN A 167 -2.91 -24.49 8.55
N ALA A 168 -1.58 -24.64 8.52
CA ALA A 168 -0.75 -24.41 9.70
C ALA A 168 -0.79 -22.93 10.11
N ALA A 169 -0.75 -22.00 9.14
CA ALA A 169 -0.88 -20.57 9.40
C ALA A 169 -2.23 -20.22 10.06
N VAL A 170 -3.35 -20.74 9.54
CA VAL A 170 -4.69 -20.52 10.12
C VAL A 170 -4.80 -21.09 11.54
N ALA A 171 -4.19 -22.26 11.79
CA ALA A 171 -4.21 -22.86 13.12
C ALA A 171 -3.42 -22.04 14.14
N TRP A 172 -2.28 -21.48 13.75
CA TRP A 172 -1.51 -20.56 14.60
C TRP A 172 -2.21 -19.22 14.82
N GLU A 173 -2.90 -18.70 13.80
CA GLU A 173 -3.75 -17.50 13.95
C GLU A 173 -4.84 -17.73 15.00
N THR A 174 -5.44 -18.92 15.02
CA THR A 174 -6.45 -19.29 16.03
C THR A 174 -5.87 -19.27 17.45
N VAL A 175 -4.63 -19.77 17.63
CA VAL A 175 -3.92 -19.71 18.91
C VAL A 175 -3.70 -18.25 19.33
N GLU A 176 -3.28 -17.38 18.41
CA GLU A 176 -3.07 -15.95 18.68
C GLU A 176 -4.37 -15.25 19.06
N GLN A 177 -5.48 -15.53 18.36
CA GLN A 177 -6.78 -14.96 18.69
C GLN A 177 -7.25 -15.36 20.10
N ILE A 178 -7.09 -16.63 20.48
CA ILE A 178 -7.46 -17.11 21.82
C ILE A 178 -6.53 -16.52 22.89
N ALA A 179 -5.23 -16.42 22.61
CA ALA A 179 -4.27 -15.80 23.52
C ALA A 179 -4.55 -14.30 23.74
N ALA A 180 -4.91 -13.58 22.67
CA ALA A 180 -5.28 -12.17 22.74
C ALA A 180 -6.53 -11.94 23.60
N ARG A 181 -7.53 -12.84 23.53
CA ARG A 181 -8.73 -12.80 24.39
C ARG A 181 -8.38 -12.97 25.87
N GLY A 182 -7.43 -13.86 26.18
CA GLY A 182 -6.95 -14.11 27.54
C GLY A 182 -6.17 -12.94 28.16
N ASN A 183 -5.61 -12.06 27.34
CA ASN A 183 -4.77 -10.94 27.79
C ASN A 183 -5.56 -9.67 28.16
N THR A 184 -6.89 -9.71 28.05
CA THR A 184 -7.78 -8.60 28.45
C THR A 184 -7.67 -8.21 29.94
N ASN A 185 -7.17 -9.12 30.78
CA ASN A 185 -6.92 -8.84 32.21
C ASN A 185 -5.49 -8.34 32.50
N ALA A 186 -4.58 -8.34 31.53
CA ALA A 186 -3.18 -7.94 31.74
C ALA A 186 -2.96 -6.43 31.64
N ILE A 187 -3.89 -5.69 31.04
CA ILE A 187 -3.93 -4.22 31.12
C ILE A 187 -4.73 -3.82 32.38
N GLY A 188 -4.24 -4.24 33.54
CA GLY A 188 -4.28 -3.50 34.82
C GLY A 188 -5.57 -2.91 35.42
N ALA A 189 -6.74 -2.99 34.80
CA ALA A 189 -7.99 -2.53 35.40
C ALA A 189 -9.18 -3.27 34.78
N LYS A 190 -10.02 -3.86 35.62
CA LYS A 190 -11.43 -3.98 35.27
C LYS A 190 -11.91 -2.55 35.05
N LEU A 191 -12.10 -2.15 33.81
CA LEU A 191 -12.93 -0.97 33.51
C LEU A 191 -14.25 -1.24 34.22
N THR A 192 -14.53 -0.47 35.27
CA THR A 192 -15.86 -0.43 35.87
C THR A 192 -16.85 -0.07 34.76
N GLU A 193 -18.09 -0.58 34.85
CA GLU A 193 -19.12 -0.36 33.82
C GLU A 193 -19.38 1.14 33.54
N ASP A 194 -18.92 2.02 34.42
CA ASP A 194 -18.99 3.49 34.35
C ASP A 194 -17.84 4.16 33.56
N GLU A 195 -16.80 3.43 33.12
CA GLU A 195 -15.66 4.01 32.37
C GLU A 195 -15.61 3.57 30.89
N CYS A 196 -16.75 3.15 30.34
CA CYS A 196 -16.88 3.11 28.90
C CYS A 196 -16.94 4.56 28.42
N PHE A 197 -15.82 5.08 27.91
CA PHE A 197 -15.60 6.43 27.35
C PHE A 197 -16.62 6.89 26.28
N LEU A 198 -17.72 6.18 26.07
CA LEU A 198 -18.88 6.60 25.30
C LEU A 198 -19.46 7.92 25.83
N GLU A 199 -19.57 8.13 27.13
CA GLU A 199 -20.15 9.38 27.67
C GLU A 199 -19.19 10.57 27.47
N ALA A 200 -17.89 10.37 27.72
CA ALA A 200 -16.86 11.38 27.43
C ALA A 200 -16.70 11.67 25.93
N ALA A 201 -16.83 10.64 25.07
CA ALA A 201 -16.83 10.82 23.62
C ALA A 201 -18.10 11.53 23.13
N GLN A 202 -19.24 11.25 23.73
CA GLN A 202 -20.52 11.89 23.40
C GLN A 202 -20.55 13.36 23.86
N GLU A 203 -19.97 13.68 25.02
CA GLU A 203 -19.80 15.05 25.51
C GLU A 203 -18.80 15.84 24.65
N ALA A 204 -17.69 15.22 24.23
CA ALA A 204 -16.74 15.84 23.30
C ALA A 204 -17.37 16.13 21.92
N CYS A 205 -18.18 15.20 21.39
CA CYS A 205 -18.92 15.41 20.15
C CYS A 205 -19.97 16.52 20.28
N ALA A 206 -20.72 16.58 21.40
CA ALA A 206 -21.69 17.64 21.65
C ALA A 206 -21.02 19.02 21.78
N ALA A 207 -19.85 19.10 22.41
CA ALA A 207 -19.09 20.34 22.51
C ALA A 207 -18.60 20.86 21.15
N LEU A 208 -18.23 19.95 20.23
CA LEU A 208 -17.84 20.31 18.86
C LEU A 208 -19.02 20.81 18.02
N GLU A 209 -20.21 20.23 18.18
CA GLU A 209 -21.43 20.71 17.52
C GLU A 209 -21.83 22.11 18.00
N GLU A 210 -21.75 22.38 19.31
CA GLU A 210 -22.05 23.71 19.86
C GLU A 210 -21.04 24.76 19.36
N LEU A 211 -19.75 24.40 19.27
CA LEU A 211 -18.71 25.26 18.70
C LEU A 211 -18.98 25.57 17.22
N SER A 212 -19.37 24.56 16.43
CA SER A 212 -19.73 24.72 15.02
C SER A 212 -20.91 25.69 14.85
N ARG A 213 -21.93 25.57 15.71
CA ARG A 213 -23.11 26.46 15.68
C ARG A 213 -22.77 27.90 16.03
N ILE A 214 -21.85 28.13 16.97
CA ILE A 214 -21.39 29.48 17.32
C ILE A 214 -20.59 30.10 16.17
N ILE A 215 -19.77 29.32 15.48
CA ILE A 215 -18.98 29.79 14.34
C ILE A 215 -19.89 30.16 13.15
N GLU A 216 -20.92 29.36 12.87
CA GLU A 216 -21.87 29.64 11.78
C GLU A 216 -22.76 30.86 12.06
N ASN A 217 -23.20 31.07 13.31
CA ASN A 217 -24.01 32.24 13.69
C ASN A 217 -23.22 33.55 13.79
N ARG A 218 -21.89 33.51 13.68
CA ARG A 218 -21.01 34.69 13.76
C ARG A 218 -20.60 35.24 12.38
N ASN A 219 -20.97 34.53 11.31
CA ASN A 219 -20.90 35.01 9.92
C ASN A 219 -22.26 35.52 9.45
#